data_AF-A0A2E9LVW9-F1
#
_entry.id   AF-A0A2E9LVW9-F1
#
_cell.length_a   1.000
_cell.length_b   1.000
_cell.length_c   1.000
_cell.angle_alpha   90.00
_cell.angle_beta   90.00
_cell.angle_gamma   90.00
#
_symmetry.space_group_name_H-M   'P 1'
#
loop_
_entity.id
_entity.type
_entity.pdbx_description
1 polymer ?
#
loop_
_entity_poly.entity_id
_entity_poly.type
_entity_poly.pdbx_seq_one_letter_code
_entity_poly.pdbx_strand_id
1 'polypeptide(L)'
;MGQNAVFSESGEVQPAQGRPIQEGWTLGRSAESITDHNEREYARVASYMMPIRDAIMCDLDETSLTIWQTLTEILRLNNIKTVQDLSGTPKEQVYSSDGIHQHLTNDGPDYNAMMKYLEESELELKCLAFINFDFTNPEGANHCEIHGLAQGSGLVIP
;
A
#
# COMPACT_ATOMS: atom_id res chain seq x y z
N MET A 1 -6.98 -0.39 -21.57
CA MET A 1 -5.68 -0.97 -21.95
C MET A 1 -4.59 -0.12 -21.32
N GLY A 2 -3.54 -0.74 -20.78
CA GLY A 2 -2.39 -0.06 -20.18
C GLY A 2 -1.11 -0.84 -20.45
N GLN A 3 0.04 -0.27 -20.11
CA GLN A 3 1.33 -0.96 -20.27
C GLN A 3 2.16 -0.95 -18.98
N ASN A 4 1.70 -0.31 -17.91
CA ASN A 4 2.42 -0.34 -16.64
C ASN A 4 2.27 -1.71 -16.00
N ALA A 5 3.38 -2.26 -15.50
CA ALA A 5 3.42 -3.56 -14.85
C ALA A 5 4.42 -3.53 -13.69
N VAL A 6 4.20 -4.40 -12.70
CA VAL A 6 5.14 -4.63 -11.61
C VAL A 6 6.10 -5.73 -12.06
N PHE A 7 7.40 -5.53 -11.86
CA PHE A 7 8.45 -6.47 -12.20
C PHE A 7 9.19 -6.91 -10.95
N SER A 8 9.50 -8.20 -10.86
CA SER A 8 10.46 -8.72 -9.88
C SER A 8 11.86 -8.17 -10.15
N GLU A 9 12.78 -8.41 -9.21
CA GLU A 9 14.21 -8.14 -9.40
C GLU A 9 14.81 -8.88 -10.62
N SER A 10 14.29 -10.07 -10.96
CA SER A 10 14.68 -10.82 -12.16
C SER A 10 14.09 -10.28 -13.47
N GLY A 11 13.25 -9.24 -13.41
CA GLY A 11 12.58 -8.66 -14.58
C GLY A 11 11.35 -9.42 -15.05
N GLU A 12 10.76 -10.28 -14.21
CA GLU A 12 9.53 -11.00 -14.52
C GLU A 12 8.30 -10.19 -14.09
N VAL A 13 7.30 -10.09 -14.98
CA VAL A 13 6.03 -9.43 -14.66
C VAL A 13 5.33 -10.21 -13.53
N GLN A 14 4.97 -9.49 -12.49
CA GLN A 14 4.28 -10.05 -11.32
C GLN A 14 2.77 -9.89 -11.48
N PRO A 15 2.00 -10.99 -11.31
CA PRO A 15 0.54 -10.93 -11.41
C PRO A 15 -0.06 -10.18 -10.23
N ALA A 16 -1.28 -9.68 -10.41
CA ALA A 16 -2.06 -9.07 -9.35
C ALA A 16 -2.27 -10.05 -8.19
N GLN A 17 -1.92 -9.62 -6.97
CA GLN A 17 -2.01 -10.45 -5.78
C GLN A 17 -2.27 -9.64 -4.50
N GLY A 18 -2.86 -10.28 -3.50
CA GLY A 18 -3.10 -9.68 -2.18
C GLY A 18 -1.81 -9.50 -1.34
N ARG A 19 -0.72 -10.20 -1.69
CA ARG A 19 0.55 -10.09 -0.96
C ARG A 19 1.21 -8.72 -1.17
N PRO A 20 1.91 -8.17 -0.16
CA PRO A 20 2.64 -6.91 -0.28
C PRO A 20 3.61 -6.93 -1.46
N ILE A 21 3.82 -5.77 -2.08
CA ILE A 21 4.85 -5.58 -3.11
C ILE A 21 6.21 -5.73 -2.43
N GLN A 22 7.02 -6.67 -2.93
CA GLN A 22 8.28 -7.00 -2.30
C GLN A 22 9.33 -5.91 -2.54
N GLU A 23 10.32 -5.86 -1.65
CA GLU A 23 11.52 -5.07 -1.85
C GLU A 23 12.26 -5.53 -3.12
N GLY A 24 12.90 -4.58 -3.82
CA GLY A 24 13.57 -4.84 -5.10
C GLY A 24 12.65 -4.94 -6.32
N TRP A 25 11.33 -4.99 -6.13
CA TRP A 25 10.37 -4.95 -7.23
C TRP A 25 10.24 -3.53 -7.78
N THR A 26 10.04 -3.42 -9.09
CA THR A 26 10.02 -2.14 -9.81
C THR A 26 8.73 -1.95 -10.60
N LEU A 27 8.33 -0.70 -10.79
CA LEU A 27 7.28 -0.34 -11.74
C LEU A 27 7.93 -0.07 -13.09
N GLY A 28 7.47 -0.76 -14.13
CA GLY A 28 8.01 -0.63 -15.47
C GLY A 28 6.92 -0.67 -16.53
N ARG A 29 7.35 -0.76 -17.80
CA ARG A 29 6.46 -0.86 -18.97
C ARG A 29 6.57 -2.24 -19.60
N SER A 30 5.47 -2.97 -19.64
CA SER A 30 5.33 -4.20 -20.42
C SER A 30 5.39 -3.92 -21.92
N ALA A 31 5.97 -4.85 -22.67
CA ALA A 31 5.98 -4.81 -24.13
C ALA A 31 4.56 -5.04 -24.70
N GLU A 32 3.74 -5.83 -24.01
CA GLU A 32 2.37 -6.14 -24.39
C GLU A 32 1.37 -5.25 -23.65
N SER A 33 0.22 -5.00 -24.28
CA SER A 33 -0.87 -4.25 -23.67
C SER A 33 -1.60 -5.10 -22.64
N ILE A 34 -1.70 -4.60 -21.41
CA ILE A 34 -2.45 -5.23 -20.32
C ILE A 34 -3.94 -4.85 -20.43
N THR A 35 -4.76 -5.88 -20.63
CA THR A 35 -6.22 -5.79 -20.76
C THR A 35 -6.96 -6.22 -19.50
N ASP A 36 -6.35 -7.00 -18.62
CA ASP A 36 -6.94 -7.36 -17.33
C ASP A 36 -7.07 -6.13 -16.42
N HIS A 37 -8.16 -6.06 -15.65
CA HIS A 37 -8.42 -4.92 -14.76
C HIS A 37 -7.51 -4.92 -13.53
N ASN A 38 -7.44 -6.05 -12.83
CA ASN A 38 -6.68 -6.16 -11.59
C ASN A 38 -5.18 -6.01 -11.84
N GLU A 39 -4.66 -6.49 -12.98
CA GLU A 39 -3.26 -6.26 -13.38
C GLU A 39 -2.94 -4.77 -13.58
N ARG A 40 -3.84 -4.00 -14.21
CA ARG A 40 -3.64 -2.55 -14.36
C ARG A 40 -3.72 -1.83 -13.03
N GLU A 41 -4.66 -2.20 -12.19
CA GLU A 41 -4.81 -1.59 -10.87
C GLU A 41 -3.67 -2.01 -9.94
N TYR A 42 -3.07 -3.20 -10.12
CA TYR A 42 -1.91 -3.61 -9.34
C TYR A 42 -0.70 -2.72 -9.62
N ALA A 43 -0.44 -2.43 -10.91
CA ALA A 43 0.57 -1.45 -11.29
C ALA A 43 0.25 -0.03 -10.80
N ARG A 44 -1.04 0.35 -10.72
CA ARG A 44 -1.45 1.64 -10.16
C ARG A 44 -1.20 1.71 -8.65
N VAL A 45 -1.62 0.71 -7.88
CA VAL A 45 -1.35 0.63 -6.44
C VAL A 45 0.16 0.65 -6.19
N ALA A 46 0.95 -0.08 -6.98
CA ALA A 46 2.40 -0.04 -6.89
C ALA A 46 3.00 1.35 -7.11
N SER A 47 2.46 2.14 -8.05
CA SER A 47 2.92 3.51 -8.29
C SER A 47 2.74 4.46 -7.10
N TYR A 48 1.84 4.12 -6.18
CA TYR A 48 1.64 4.86 -4.93
C TYR A 48 2.41 4.24 -3.77
N MET A 49 2.33 2.92 -3.60
CA MET A 49 2.91 2.24 -2.44
C MET A 49 4.42 2.12 -2.48
N MET A 50 5.05 2.00 -3.66
CA MET A 50 6.52 1.95 -3.75
C MET A 50 7.17 3.26 -3.23
N PRO A 51 6.76 4.46 -3.68
CA PRO A 51 7.28 5.70 -3.09
C PRO A 51 6.99 5.88 -1.59
N ILE A 52 5.80 5.49 -1.11
CA ILE A 52 5.46 5.53 0.32
C ILE A 52 6.40 4.64 1.12
N ARG A 53 6.64 3.41 0.65
CA ARG A 53 7.55 2.45 1.26
C ARG A 53 8.97 3.01 1.31
N ASP A 54 9.50 3.43 0.18
CA ASP A 54 10.89 3.88 0.07
C ASP A 54 11.14 5.12 0.97
N ALA A 55 10.15 6.01 1.08
CA ALA A 55 10.21 7.19 1.94
C ALA A 55 10.36 6.89 3.44
N ILE A 56 9.78 5.80 3.96
CA ILE A 56 9.88 5.47 5.39
C ILE A 56 10.91 4.37 5.69
N MET A 57 11.22 3.52 4.71
CA MET A 57 12.21 2.44 4.86
C MET A 57 13.64 2.90 4.58
N CYS A 58 13.82 3.75 3.57
CA CYS A 58 15.14 4.10 3.04
C CYS A 58 15.46 5.59 3.23
N ASP A 59 14.49 6.46 2.94
CA ASP A 59 14.72 7.89 2.75
C ASP A 59 14.07 8.74 3.86
N LEU A 60 13.90 8.19 5.07
CA LEU A 60 13.18 8.85 6.15
C LEU A 60 13.79 10.22 6.50
N ASP A 61 15.12 10.30 6.57
CA ASP A 61 15.85 11.54 6.88
C ASP A 61 15.68 12.62 5.80
N GLU A 62 15.39 12.22 4.56
CA GLU A 62 15.17 13.11 3.42
C GLU A 62 13.67 13.42 3.21
N THR A 63 12.79 12.69 3.89
CA THR A 63 11.33 12.79 3.78
C THR A 63 10.77 13.78 4.79
N SER A 64 10.71 15.05 4.39
CA SER A 64 9.97 16.07 5.17
C SER A 64 8.48 15.72 5.30
N LEU A 65 7.82 16.25 6.34
CA LEU A 65 6.38 16.04 6.56
C LEU A 65 5.54 16.42 5.33
N THR A 66 5.89 17.50 4.61
CA THR A 66 5.16 17.91 3.40
C THR A 66 5.31 16.92 2.26
N ILE A 67 6.52 16.35 2.07
CA ILE A 67 6.74 15.29 1.09
C ILE A 67 5.93 14.06 1.48
N TRP A 68 5.99 13.65 2.74
CA TRP A 68 5.25 12.52 3.27
C TRP A 68 3.74 12.64 3.05
N GLN A 69 3.16 13.81 3.38
CA GLN A 69 1.74 14.07 3.16
C GLN A 69 1.35 14.05 1.69
N THR A 70 2.26 14.49 0.80
CA THR A 70 2.04 14.41 -0.65
C THR A 70 2.03 12.95 -1.13
N LEU A 71 2.97 12.13 -0.67
CA LEU A 71 3.05 10.71 -1.02
C LEU A 71 1.83 9.93 -0.52
N THR A 72 1.37 10.25 0.69
CA THR A 72 0.24 9.55 1.34
C THR A 72 -1.13 10.16 1.02
N GLU A 73 -1.21 11.17 0.16
CA GLU A 73 -2.46 11.84 -0.22
C GLU A 73 -3.49 10.86 -0.79
N ILE A 74 -3.04 9.86 -1.55
CA ILE A 74 -3.90 8.78 -2.05
C ILE A 74 -4.61 8.01 -0.92
N LEU A 75 -3.91 7.75 0.19
CA LEU A 75 -4.50 7.07 1.35
C LEU A 75 -5.56 7.97 1.98
N ARG A 76 -5.23 9.24 2.19
CA ARG A 76 -6.12 10.24 2.79
C ARG A 76 -7.40 10.43 1.98
N LEU A 77 -7.30 10.57 0.65
CA LEU A 77 -8.45 10.74 -0.26
C LEU A 77 -9.39 9.53 -0.24
N ASN A 78 -8.87 8.35 0.05
CA ASN A 78 -9.63 7.10 0.16
C ASN A 78 -10.00 6.73 1.61
N ASN A 79 -9.78 7.65 2.56
CA ASN A 79 -10.04 7.47 3.99
C ASN A 79 -9.29 6.26 4.61
N ILE A 80 -8.09 5.98 4.10
CA ILE A 80 -7.16 4.95 4.56
C ILE A 80 -6.11 5.61 5.45
N LYS A 81 -5.78 4.97 6.58
CA LYS A 81 -4.80 5.45 7.57
C LYS A 81 -5.01 6.92 8.02
N THR A 82 -6.26 7.34 8.15
CA THR A 82 -6.65 8.68 8.63
C THR A 82 -6.83 8.75 10.15
N VAL A 83 -6.89 7.60 10.83
CA VAL A 83 -7.10 7.48 12.27
C VAL A 83 -5.92 6.74 12.90
N GLN A 84 -5.58 7.12 14.13
CA GLN A 84 -4.58 6.45 14.95
C GLN A 84 -5.22 5.94 16.25
N ASP A 85 -4.90 4.70 16.61
CA ASP A 85 -5.23 4.10 17.92
C ASP A 85 -4.01 3.31 18.42
N LEU A 86 -3.39 3.81 19.49
CA LEU A 86 -2.20 3.21 20.09
C LEU A 86 -2.48 2.56 21.46
N SER A 87 -3.75 2.42 21.84
CA SER A 87 -4.15 2.00 23.19
C SER A 87 -3.95 0.51 23.49
N GLY A 88 -3.78 -0.32 22.45
CA GLY A 88 -3.60 -1.76 22.55
C GLY A 88 -2.15 -2.24 22.65
N THR A 89 -1.97 -3.56 22.56
CA THR A 89 -0.66 -4.19 22.36
C THR A 89 -0.05 -3.74 21.03
N PRO A 90 1.28 -3.81 20.83
CA PRO A 90 1.91 -3.38 19.58
C PRO A 90 1.28 -3.97 18.29
N LYS A 91 0.74 -5.20 18.37
CA LYS A 91 0.01 -5.83 17.26
C LYS A 91 -1.35 -5.18 16.96
N GLU A 92 -2.01 -4.66 17.99
CA GLU A 92 -3.32 -4.01 17.91
C GLU A 92 -3.21 -2.52 17.58
N GLN A 93 -2.03 -1.92 17.73
CA GLN A 93 -1.81 -0.52 17.42
C GLN A 93 -2.00 -0.24 15.93
N VAL A 94 -2.70 0.84 15.61
CA VAL A 94 -2.94 1.33 14.26
C VAL A 94 -2.39 2.74 14.16
N TYR A 95 -1.44 2.94 13.25
CA TYR A 95 -0.90 4.25 12.95
C TYR A 95 -1.66 4.92 11.81
N SER A 96 -1.90 6.22 11.95
CA SER A 96 -2.25 7.07 10.82
C SER A 96 -1.01 7.39 9.98
N SER A 97 -1.18 7.95 8.78
CA SER A 97 -0.05 8.39 7.95
C SER A 97 0.83 9.41 8.68
N ASP A 98 0.28 10.48 9.22
CA ASP A 98 1.08 11.46 9.99
C ASP A 98 1.66 10.82 11.27
N GLY A 99 0.93 9.89 11.88
CA GLY A 99 1.33 9.19 13.08
C GLY A 99 2.57 8.30 12.90
N ILE A 100 2.61 7.49 11.84
CA ILE A 100 3.78 6.63 11.58
C ILE A 100 5.02 7.46 11.25
N HIS A 101 4.87 8.54 10.48
CA HIS A 101 5.98 9.44 10.16
C HIS A 101 6.53 10.11 11.42
N GLN A 102 5.65 10.60 12.30
CA GLN A 102 6.04 11.18 13.58
C GLN A 102 6.75 10.16 14.49
N HIS A 103 6.20 8.95 14.60
CA HIS A 103 6.78 7.85 15.41
C HIS A 103 8.20 7.53 14.96
N LEU A 104 8.39 7.28 13.67
CA LEU A 104 9.70 6.91 13.11
C LEU A 104 10.71 8.06 13.22
N THR A 105 10.27 9.31 13.08
CA THR A 105 11.14 10.50 13.18
C THR A 105 11.59 10.79 14.61
N ASN A 106 10.69 10.64 15.59
CA ASN A 106 10.96 11.07 16.97
C ASN A 106 11.51 9.94 17.86
N ASP A 107 10.95 8.74 17.71
CA ASP A 107 11.21 7.62 18.61
C ASP A 107 12.23 6.65 18.00
N GLY A 108 12.53 6.80 16.71
CA GLY A 108 13.50 6.02 15.96
C GLY A 108 12.87 4.87 15.16
N PRO A 109 13.70 4.02 14.54
CA PRO A 109 13.23 2.99 13.63
C PRO A 109 12.41 1.92 14.36
N ASP A 110 11.20 1.67 13.88
CA ASP A 110 10.32 0.60 14.34
C ASP A 110 9.85 -0.23 13.14
N TYR A 111 10.57 -1.32 12.90
CA TYR A 111 10.31 -2.19 11.76
C TYR A 111 8.91 -2.82 11.81
N ASN A 112 8.40 -3.15 12.99
CA ASN A 112 7.10 -3.80 13.11
C ASN A 112 5.98 -2.81 12.80
N ALA A 113 6.04 -1.60 13.35
CA ALA A 113 5.07 -0.54 13.06
C ALA A 113 5.08 -0.14 11.58
N MET A 114 6.28 0.00 11.01
CA MET A 114 6.48 0.34 9.61
C MET A 114 5.91 -0.72 8.67
N MET A 115 6.28 -1.99 8.85
CA MET A 115 5.79 -3.06 7.98
C MET A 115 4.28 -3.22 8.11
N LYS A 116 3.73 -3.19 9.33
CA LYS A 116 2.28 -3.25 9.54
C LYS A 116 1.55 -2.11 8.83
N TYR A 117 2.05 -0.87 8.95
CA TYR A 117 1.48 0.28 8.26
C TYR A 117 1.46 0.08 6.73
N LEU A 118 2.57 -0.37 6.15
CA LEU A 118 2.70 -0.59 4.70
C LEU A 118 1.79 -1.72 4.20
N GLU A 119 1.81 -2.86 4.89
CA GLU A 119 1.00 -4.03 4.54
C GLU A 119 -0.49 -3.70 4.54
N GLU A 120 -0.97 -3.06 5.61
CA GLU A 120 -2.37 -2.67 5.69
C GLU A 120 -2.72 -1.58 4.67
N SER A 121 -1.89 -0.56 4.49
CA SER A 121 -2.16 0.51 3.50
C SER A 121 -2.28 -0.04 2.07
N GLU A 122 -1.37 -0.93 1.69
CA GLU A 122 -1.39 -1.57 0.37
C GLU A 122 -2.63 -2.46 0.20
N LEU A 123 -2.96 -3.26 1.22
CA LEU A 123 -4.10 -4.17 1.16
C LEU A 123 -5.44 -3.41 1.09
N GLU A 124 -5.58 -2.34 1.86
CA GLU A 124 -6.76 -1.47 1.84
C GLU A 124 -6.91 -0.77 0.46
N LEU A 125 -5.82 -0.30 -0.16
CA LEU A 125 -5.86 0.24 -1.52
C LEU A 125 -6.28 -0.83 -2.56
N LYS A 126 -5.74 -2.05 -2.44
CA LYS A 126 -6.12 -3.17 -3.32
C LYS A 126 -7.58 -3.56 -3.16
N CYS A 127 -8.12 -3.54 -1.94
CA CYS A 127 -9.55 -3.78 -1.70
C CYS A 127 -10.40 -2.84 -2.56
N LEU A 128 -10.12 -1.54 -2.53
CA LEU A 128 -10.87 -0.55 -3.30
C LEU A 128 -10.64 -0.70 -4.81
N ALA A 129 -9.43 -1.04 -5.25
CA ALA A 129 -9.05 -1.05 -6.66
C ALA A 129 -9.45 -2.34 -7.41
N PHE A 130 -9.31 -3.50 -6.77
CA PHE A 130 -9.50 -4.79 -7.41
C PHE A 130 -10.97 -5.21 -7.44
N ILE A 131 -11.38 -5.81 -8.56
CA ILE A 131 -12.72 -6.37 -8.73
C ILE A 131 -12.66 -7.90 -8.70
N ASN A 132 -13.67 -8.54 -8.07
CA ASN A 132 -13.81 -9.99 -8.01
C ASN A 132 -12.52 -10.74 -7.59
N PHE A 133 -11.74 -10.16 -6.67
CA PHE A 133 -10.48 -10.70 -6.18
C PHE A 133 -10.66 -11.32 -4.78
N ASP A 134 -10.03 -12.48 -4.52
CA ASP A 134 -10.13 -13.15 -3.22
C ASP A 134 -9.06 -12.62 -2.24
N PHE A 135 -9.49 -11.83 -1.26
CA PHE A 135 -8.65 -11.30 -0.19
C PHE A 135 -8.69 -12.14 1.09
N THR A 136 -9.24 -13.36 1.03
CA THR A 136 -9.29 -14.27 2.18
C THR A 136 -7.89 -14.75 2.53
N ASN A 137 -7.44 -14.48 3.75
CA ASN A 137 -6.16 -14.94 4.25
C ASN A 137 -6.22 -16.46 4.62
N PRO A 138 -5.08 -17.11 4.91
CA PRO A 138 -5.07 -18.53 5.30
C PRO A 138 -5.87 -18.88 6.56
N GLU A 139 -6.20 -17.89 7.39
CA GLU A 139 -7.06 -18.05 8.58
C GLU A 139 -8.56 -17.95 8.25
N GLY A 140 -8.92 -17.73 6.98
CA GLY A 140 -10.30 -17.63 6.50
C GLY A 140 -10.91 -16.23 6.62
N ALA A 141 -10.11 -15.21 6.93
CA ALA A 141 -10.55 -13.84 7.12
C ALA A 141 -10.34 -12.99 5.86
N ASN A 142 -11.38 -12.30 5.40
CA ASN A 142 -11.29 -11.35 4.30
C ASN A 142 -11.02 -9.94 4.85
N HIS A 143 -9.87 -9.37 4.50
CA HIS A 143 -9.46 -8.06 5.00
C HIS A 143 -10.43 -6.93 4.61
N CYS A 144 -10.93 -6.92 3.38
CA CYS A 144 -11.84 -5.88 2.91
C CYS A 144 -13.14 -5.88 3.71
N GLU A 145 -13.69 -7.07 4.00
CA GLU A 145 -14.93 -7.22 4.76
C GLU A 145 -14.78 -6.77 6.22
N ILE A 146 -13.69 -7.20 6.88
CA ILE A 146 -13.42 -6.87 8.29
C ILE A 146 -13.23 -5.36 8.49
N HIS A 147 -12.64 -4.69 7.49
CA HIS A 147 -12.40 -3.25 7.51
C HIS A 147 -13.55 -2.43 6.89
N GLY A 148 -14.65 -3.08 6.48
CA GLY A 148 -15.81 -2.40 5.91
C GLY A 148 -15.54 -1.69 4.57
N LEU A 149 -14.54 -2.16 3.82
CA LEU A 149 -14.16 -1.60 2.52
C LEU A 149 -15.01 -2.21 1.41
N ALA A 150 -15.67 -1.35 0.63
CA ALA A 150 -16.46 -1.78 -0.53
C ALA A 150 -15.52 -2.21 -1.67
N GLN A 151 -15.29 -3.53 -1.78
CA GLN A 151 -14.37 -4.07 -2.77
C GLN A 151 -14.71 -3.59 -4.20
N GLY A 152 -13.70 -3.11 -4.92
CA GLY A 152 -13.86 -2.66 -6.30
C GLY A 152 -14.65 -1.36 -6.46
N SER A 153 -14.84 -0.57 -5.41
CA SER A 153 -15.49 0.75 -5.48
C SER A 153 -14.69 1.77 -6.31
N GLY A 154 -13.41 1.48 -6.58
CA GLY A 154 -12.47 2.37 -7.25
C GLY A 154 -11.75 3.28 -6.26
N LEU A 155 -10.60 3.79 -6.71
CA LEU A 155 -9.78 4.76 -5.98
C LEU A 155 -10.18 6.19 -6.34
N VAL A 156 -10.31 7.05 -5.34
CA VAL A 156 -10.27 8.51 -5.50
C VAL A 156 -8.81 8.92 -5.68
N ILE A 157 -8.46 9.43 -6.86
CA ILE A 157 -7.08 9.79 -7.21
C ILE A 157 -6.80 11.29 -6.94
N PRO A 158 -5.57 11.66 -6.53
CA PRO A 158 -5.13 13.06 -6.42
C PRO A 158 -5.17 13.83 -7.75
#